data_AF-A0A011P6X8-F1
#
_entry.id   AF-A0A011P6X8-F1
#
_cell.length_a   1.000
_cell.length_b   1.000
_cell.length_c   1.000
_cell.angle_alpha   90.00
_cell.angle_beta   90.00
_cell.angle_gamma   90.00
#
_symmetry.space_group_name_H-M   'P 1'
#
loop_
_entity.id
_entity.type
_entity.pdbx_description
1 polymer ?
#
loop_
_entity_poly.entity_id
_entity_poly.type
_entity_poly.pdbx_seq_one_letter_code
_entity_poly.pdbx_strand_id
1 'polypeptide(L)'
;MALCEKIVLVLSFALSASAAYFVGDKITFSEQWGLYETLRTTASIIFAVVGAWFAIVYPEKLRAPFRERITTQASSDTRFGSLFSPIVNSTVILCLILLIGILAPVLKQIPALLEYKGYLRASSFFILCCLTFWQIWTVFITLIPADMLKRQAEIDTARQNNIDHLMGR
;
A
#
# COMPACT_ATOMS: atom_id res chain seq x y z
N MET A 1 -1.36 14.15 -12.21
CA MET A 1 -1.11 12.94 -11.40
C MET A 1 -0.15 11.98 -12.08
N ALA A 2 -0.44 11.47 -13.28
CA ALA A 2 0.41 10.46 -13.97
C ALA A 2 1.89 10.86 -14.20
N LEU A 3 2.19 12.16 -14.43
CA LEU A 3 3.58 12.60 -14.58
C LEU A 3 4.35 12.56 -13.24
N CYS A 4 3.73 13.03 -12.16
CA CYS A 4 4.33 13.04 -10.82
C CYS A 4 4.53 11.60 -10.33
N GLU A 5 3.55 10.73 -10.56
CA GLU A 5 3.64 9.29 -10.28
C GLU A 5 4.81 8.63 -11.04
N LYS A 6 4.96 8.90 -12.34
CA LYS A 6 6.09 8.41 -13.13
C LYS A 6 7.44 8.92 -12.61
N ILE A 7 7.53 10.21 -12.23
CA ILE A 7 8.75 10.79 -11.66
C ILE A 7 9.10 10.12 -10.33
N VAL A 8 8.12 9.93 -9.45
CA VAL A 8 8.32 9.28 -8.15
C VAL A 8 8.75 7.82 -8.33
N LEU A 9 8.16 7.10 -9.28
CA LEU A 9 8.55 5.72 -9.59
C LEU A 9 9.99 5.64 -10.13
N VAL A 10 10.36 6.51 -11.08
CA VAL A 10 11.71 6.55 -11.63
C VAL A 10 12.73 6.94 -10.56
N LEU A 11 12.42 7.93 -9.73
CA LEU A 11 13.27 8.35 -8.63
C LEU A 11 13.44 7.22 -7.61
N SER A 12 12.35 6.58 -7.21
CA SER A 12 12.36 5.46 -6.26
C SER A 12 13.17 4.27 -6.79
N PHE A 13 13.00 3.93 -8.07
CA PHE A 13 13.77 2.87 -8.73
C PHE A 13 15.26 3.22 -8.77
N ALA A 14 15.61 4.45 -9.18
CA ALA A 14 16.99 4.92 -9.23
C ALA A 14 17.65 4.94 -7.84
N LEU A 15 16.93 5.39 -6.80
CA LEU A 15 17.43 5.38 -5.43
C LEU A 15 17.63 3.95 -4.92
N SER A 16 16.68 3.06 -5.18
CA SER A 16 16.75 1.66 -4.78
C SER A 16 17.91 0.95 -5.48
N ALA A 17 18.11 1.20 -6.78
CA ALA A 17 19.21 0.63 -7.56
C ALA A 17 20.57 1.14 -7.06
N SER A 18 20.66 2.42 -6.74
CA SER A 18 21.86 3.02 -6.17
C SER A 18 22.16 2.42 -4.80
N ALA A 19 21.17 2.34 -3.91
CA ALA A 19 21.34 1.75 -2.57
C ALA A 19 21.75 0.27 -2.64
N ALA A 20 21.17 -0.50 -3.57
CA ALA A 20 21.55 -1.89 -3.81
C ALA A 20 22.99 -2.04 -4.33
N TYR A 21 23.41 -1.17 -5.24
CA TYR A 21 24.76 -1.20 -5.81
C TYR A 21 25.83 -0.79 -4.77
N PHE A 22 25.58 0.25 -3.98
CA PHE A 22 26.58 0.76 -3.03
C PHE A 22 26.62 0.01 -1.69
N VAL A 23 25.46 -0.48 -1.22
CA VAL A 23 25.29 -0.97 0.16
C VAL A 23 24.72 -2.39 0.22
N GLY A 24 24.10 -2.88 -0.85
CA GLY A 24 23.39 -4.17 -0.86
C GLY A 24 24.26 -5.39 -0.59
N ASP A 25 25.54 -5.37 -0.96
CA ASP A 25 26.48 -6.45 -0.65
C ASP A 25 26.96 -6.43 0.83
N LYS A 26 27.00 -5.23 1.43
CA LYS A 26 27.52 -5.01 2.79
C LYS A 26 26.51 -5.38 3.88
N ILE A 27 25.22 -5.31 3.59
CA ILE A 27 24.16 -5.60 4.58
C ILE A 27 23.91 -7.10 4.62
N THR A 28 23.98 -7.68 5.82
CA THR A 28 23.70 -9.10 5.98
C THR A 28 22.21 -9.38 5.83
N PHE A 29 21.87 -10.56 5.30
CA PHE A 29 20.46 -10.95 5.15
C PHE A 29 19.69 -10.96 6.49
N SER A 30 20.38 -11.18 7.61
CA SER A 30 19.75 -11.13 8.94
C SER A 30 19.22 -9.73 9.28
N GLU A 31 19.96 -8.69 8.92
CA GLU A 31 19.54 -7.31 9.12
C GLU A 31 18.42 -6.93 8.13
N GLN A 32 18.53 -7.39 6.88
CA GLN A 32 17.46 -7.21 5.88
C GLN A 32 16.15 -7.86 6.32
N TRP A 33 16.21 -9.03 6.98
CA TRP A 33 15.04 -9.74 7.46
C TRP A 33 14.22 -8.93 8.48
N GLY A 34 14.89 -8.24 9.40
CA GLY A 34 14.20 -7.33 10.34
C GLY A 34 13.44 -6.20 9.63
N LEU A 35 13.97 -5.71 8.52
CA LEU A 35 13.31 -4.70 7.69
C LEU A 35 12.11 -5.28 6.93
N TYR A 36 12.22 -6.49 6.38
CA TYR A 36 11.08 -7.20 5.76
C TYR A 36 9.94 -7.43 6.76
N GLU A 37 10.27 -7.83 7.98
CA GLU A 37 9.32 -8.03 9.08
C GLU A 37 8.59 -6.72 9.44
N THR A 38 9.34 -5.63 9.55
CA THR A 38 8.77 -4.30 9.82
C THR A 38 7.88 -3.84 8.67
N LEU A 39 8.29 -4.08 7.42
CA LEU A 39 7.53 -3.74 6.24
C LEU A 39 6.22 -4.54 6.15
N ARG A 40 6.27 -5.84 6.44
CA ARG A 40 5.10 -6.73 6.53
C ARG A 40 4.11 -6.25 7.58
N THR A 41 4.59 -5.89 8.76
CA THR A 41 3.77 -5.38 9.85
C THR A 41 3.07 -4.09 9.43
N THR A 42 3.83 -3.14 8.86
CA THR A 42 3.27 -1.89 8.33
C THR A 42 2.21 -2.15 7.25
N ALA A 43 2.47 -3.06 6.31
CA ALA A 43 1.51 -3.44 5.27
C ALA A 43 0.21 -4.02 5.86
N SER A 44 0.31 -4.86 6.89
CA SER A 44 -0.87 -5.43 7.57
C SER A 44 -1.71 -4.37 8.27
N ILE A 45 -1.08 -3.37 8.91
CA ILE A 45 -1.76 -2.26 9.59
C ILE A 45 -2.52 -1.42 8.56
N ILE A 46 -1.89 -1.07 7.44
CA ILE A 46 -2.55 -0.28 6.39
C ILE A 46 -3.71 -1.06 5.79
N PHE A 47 -3.51 -2.33 5.47
CA PHE A 47 -4.57 -3.19 4.96
C PHE A 47 -5.79 -3.20 5.90
N ALA A 48 -5.58 -3.34 7.21
CA ALA A 48 -6.64 -3.34 8.21
C ALA A 48 -7.34 -1.96 8.32
N VAL A 49 -6.57 -0.88 8.49
CA VAL A 49 -7.11 0.48 8.67
C VAL A 49 -7.88 0.94 7.45
N VAL A 50 -7.32 0.77 6.25
CA VAL A 50 -7.98 1.17 5.00
C VAL A 50 -9.21 0.32 4.73
N GLY A 51 -9.15 -0.99 5.00
CA GLY A 51 -10.30 -1.89 4.89
C GLY A 51 -11.46 -1.45 5.80
N ALA A 52 -11.17 -1.09 7.05
CA ALA A 52 -12.15 -0.57 8.00
C ALA A 52 -12.76 0.77 7.54
N TRP A 53 -11.93 1.71 7.10
CA TRP A 53 -12.41 2.99 6.55
C TRP A 53 -13.33 2.78 5.34
N PHE A 54 -13.00 1.86 4.45
CA PHE A 54 -13.85 1.53 3.31
C PHE A 54 -15.21 0.98 3.72
N ALA A 55 -15.23 0.15 4.77
CA ALA A 55 -16.47 -0.36 5.36
C ALA A 55 -17.38 0.73 5.90
N ILE A 56 -16.80 1.78 6.48
CA ILE A 56 -17.54 2.90 7.06
C ILE A 56 -18.00 3.90 5.97
N VAL A 57 -17.11 4.27 5.03
CA VAL A 57 -17.37 5.34 4.05
C VAL A 57 -18.20 4.86 2.86
N TYR A 58 -18.05 3.61 2.43
CA TYR A 58 -18.76 3.06 1.27
C TYR A 58 -19.54 1.77 1.59
N PRO A 59 -20.46 1.79 2.59
CA PRO A 59 -21.17 0.59 3.04
C PRO A 59 -22.07 0.00 1.93
N GLU A 60 -22.64 0.84 1.06
CA GLU A 60 -23.54 0.39 -0.01
C GLU A 60 -22.83 -0.41 -1.11
N LYS A 61 -21.55 -0.10 -1.37
CA LYS A 61 -20.76 -0.76 -2.41
C LYS A 61 -20.19 -2.10 -1.95
N LEU A 62 -19.99 -2.27 -0.64
CA LEU A 62 -19.65 -3.57 -0.03
C LEU A 62 -20.85 -4.52 0.06
N ARG A 63 -22.08 -3.98 0.05
CA ARG A 63 -23.33 -4.76 -0.03
C ARG A 63 -23.72 -5.17 -1.45
N ALA A 64 -23.19 -4.51 -2.47
CA ALA A 64 -23.52 -4.76 -3.88
C ALA A 64 -23.25 -6.20 -4.37
N PRO A 65 -22.17 -6.91 -3.95
CA PRO A 65 -21.96 -8.31 -4.34
C PRO A 65 -23.00 -9.28 -3.75
N PHE A 66 -23.66 -8.89 -2.65
CA PHE A 66 -24.66 -9.71 -1.96
C PHE A 66 -26.08 -9.48 -2.46
N ARG A 67 -26.31 -8.47 -3.31
CA ARG A 67 -27.65 -8.10 -3.81
C ARG A 67 -27.73 -8.34 -5.31
N GLU A 68 -27.94 -9.60 -5.63
CA GLU A 68 -28.73 -10.13 -6.74
C GLU A 68 -28.55 -9.56 -8.16
N ARG A 69 -28.31 -10.48 -9.10
CA ARG A 69 -28.27 -10.28 -10.55
C ARG A 69 -29.54 -9.62 -11.10
N ILE A 70 -29.66 -8.29 -11.12
CA ILE A 70 -30.70 -7.63 -11.94
C ILE A 70 -30.13 -6.37 -12.61
N THR A 71 -29.74 -6.58 -13.88
CA THR A 71 -29.85 -5.69 -15.05
C THR A 71 -28.97 -4.45 -15.22
N THR A 72 -28.39 -4.41 -16.43
CA THR A 72 -28.09 -3.25 -17.30
C THR A 72 -26.95 -2.28 -16.91
N GLN A 73 -25.78 -2.58 -17.50
CA GLN A 73 -25.02 -1.68 -18.37
C GLN A 73 -25.14 -0.16 -18.07
N ALA A 74 -24.19 0.38 -17.31
CA ALA A 74 -23.89 1.82 -17.32
C ALA A 74 -22.38 2.03 -17.13
N SER A 75 -21.75 2.31 -18.26
CA SER A 75 -20.39 2.80 -18.48
C SER A 75 -19.97 3.93 -17.53
N SER A 76 -19.52 3.58 -16.31
CA SER A 76 -18.82 4.49 -15.39
C SER A 76 -17.72 3.80 -14.55
N ASP A 77 -17.41 2.54 -14.84
CA ASP A 77 -16.62 1.63 -13.98
C ASP A 77 -15.11 1.93 -13.92
N THR A 78 -14.56 2.75 -14.82
CA THR A 78 -13.10 2.97 -14.89
C THR A 78 -12.55 3.92 -13.84
N ARG A 79 -13.37 4.74 -13.18
CA ARG A 79 -12.91 5.68 -12.14
C ARG A 79 -12.99 5.10 -10.72
N PHE A 80 -13.68 3.98 -10.51
CA PHE A 80 -13.90 3.38 -9.19
C PHE A 80 -12.82 2.39 -8.76
N GLY A 81 -12.14 1.73 -9.70
CA GLY A 81 -11.00 0.85 -9.39
C GLY A 81 -9.84 1.57 -8.69
N SER A 82 -9.70 2.89 -8.87
CA SER A 82 -8.61 3.66 -8.25
C SER A 82 -8.77 3.84 -6.74
N LEU A 83 -10.00 3.71 -6.20
CA LEU A 83 -10.22 3.83 -4.75
C LEU A 83 -9.78 2.55 -4.02
N PHE A 84 -9.87 1.38 -4.68
CA PHE A 84 -9.38 0.11 -4.14
C PHE A 84 -7.87 -0.09 -4.31
N SER A 85 -7.20 0.75 -5.12
CA SER A 85 -5.76 0.67 -5.35
C SER A 85 -4.93 0.56 -4.07
N PRO A 86 -5.17 1.30 -2.98
CA PRO A 86 -4.34 1.21 -1.78
C PRO A 86 -4.46 -0.14 -1.04
N ILE A 87 -5.66 -0.73 -1.02
CA ILE A 87 -5.94 -2.02 -0.38
C ILE A 87 -5.23 -3.13 -1.16
N VAL A 88 -5.42 -3.14 -2.48
CA VAL A 88 -4.80 -4.13 -3.36
C VAL A 88 -3.28 -4.00 -3.33
N ASN A 89 -2.75 -2.78 -3.42
CA ASN A 89 -1.30 -2.52 -3.37
C ASN A 89 -0.67 -3.05 -2.08
N SER A 90 -1.25 -2.76 -0.91
CA SER A 90 -0.73 -3.26 0.38
C SER A 90 -0.84 -4.78 0.49
N THR A 91 -1.92 -5.38 -0.04
CA THR A 91 -2.10 -6.84 -0.04
C THR A 91 -1.08 -7.54 -0.93
N VAL A 92 -0.78 -6.97 -2.10
CA VAL A 92 0.25 -7.49 -3.01
C VAL A 92 1.63 -7.42 -2.34
N ILE A 93 1.97 -6.31 -1.70
CA ILE A 93 3.23 -6.17 -0.95
C ILE A 93 3.33 -7.22 0.15
N LEU A 94 2.25 -7.40 0.92
CA LEU A 94 2.19 -8.41 1.97
C LEU A 94 2.41 -9.82 1.41
N CYS A 95 1.72 -10.17 0.32
CA CYS A 95 1.91 -11.45 -0.37
C CYS A 95 3.35 -11.67 -0.83
N LEU A 96 3.97 -10.66 -1.44
CA LEU A 96 5.37 -10.72 -1.89
C LEU A 96 6.33 -10.95 -0.73
N ILE A 97 6.17 -10.24 0.40
CA ILE A 97 7.03 -10.42 1.57
C ILE A 97 6.86 -11.80 2.19
N LEU A 98 5.63 -12.32 2.24
CA LEU A 98 5.38 -13.70 2.71
C LEU A 98 6.07 -14.73 1.80
N LEU A 99 5.96 -14.56 0.47
CA LEU A 99 6.65 -15.43 -0.48
C LEU A 99 8.16 -15.39 -0.28
N ILE A 100 8.76 -14.19 -0.14
CA ILE A 100 10.19 -14.02 0.15
C ILE A 100 10.56 -14.72 1.46
N GLY A 101 9.70 -14.64 2.48
CA GLY A 101 9.90 -15.30 3.77
C GLY A 101 9.97 -16.82 3.70
N ILE A 102 9.22 -17.43 2.78
CA ILE A 102 9.25 -18.88 2.54
C ILE A 102 10.41 -19.26 1.61
N LEU A 103 10.67 -18.46 0.57
CA LEU A 103 11.73 -18.71 -0.41
C LEU A 103 13.14 -18.56 0.18
N ALA A 104 13.36 -17.56 1.04
CA ALA A 104 14.68 -17.27 1.62
C ALA A 104 15.35 -18.46 2.34
N PRO A 105 14.68 -19.21 3.25
CA PRO A 105 15.27 -20.39 3.87
C PRO A 105 15.49 -21.53 2.88
N VAL A 106 14.66 -21.68 1.85
CA VAL A 106 14.83 -22.69 0.79
C VAL A 106 16.07 -22.40 -0.04
N LEU A 107 16.26 -21.15 -0.46
CA LEU A 107 17.43 -20.69 -1.22
C LEU A 107 18.74 -20.87 -0.43
N LYS A 108 18.70 -20.75 0.91
CA LYS A 108 19.87 -20.96 1.78
C LYS A 108 20.35 -22.42 1.83
N GLN A 109 19.50 -23.39 1.50
CA GLN A 109 19.86 -24.81 1.52
C GLN A 109 20.61 -25.26 0.27
N ILE A 110 20.64 -24.43 -0.78
CA ILE A 110 21.27 -24.80 -2.06
C ILE A 110 22.74 -24.34 -2.05
N PRO A 111 23.72 -25.28 -2.03
CA PRO A 111 25.13 -24.93 -1.95
C PRO A 111 25.65 -24.17 -3.17
N ALA A 112 25.05 -24.35 -4.35
CA ALA A 112 25.39 -23.63 -5.59
C ALA A 112 25.11 -22.11 -5.51
N LEU A 113 24.21 -21.67 -4.61
CA LEU A 113 23.90 -20.24 -4.44
C LEU A 113 24.87 -19.54 -3.47
N LEU A 114 25.76 -20.27 -2.80
CA LEU A 114 26.73 -19.69 -1.88
C LEU A 114 27.78 -18.84 -2.61
N GLU A 115 28.11 -19.18 -3.85
CA GLU A 115 29.06 -18.45 -4.69
C GLU A 115 28.52 -17.08 -5.14
N TYR A 116 27.19 -16.96 -5.29
CA TYR A 116 26.51 -15.73 -5.67
C TYR A 116 25.83 -15.00 -4.50
N LYS A 117 26.23 -15.29 -3.26
CA LYS A 117 25.63 -14.72 -2.04
C LYS A 117 25.57 -13.20 -2.05
N GLY A 118 26.60 -12.53 -2.57
CA GLY A 118 26.65 -11.06 -2.66
C GLY A 118 25.58 -10.49 -3.59
N TYR A 119 25.44 -11.07 -4.79
CA TYR A 119 24.40 -10.67 -5.74
C TYR A 119 22.98 -10.94 -5.22
N LEU A 120 22.77 -12.07 -4.53
CA LEU A 120 21.48 -12.38 -3.91
C LEU A 120 21.12 -11.40 -2.79
N ARG A 121 22.09 -10.98 -1.97
CA ARG A 121 21.89 -9.96 -0.93
C ARG A 121 21.58 -8.59 -1.52
N ALA A 122 22.31 -8.19 -2.55
CA ALA A 122 22.08 -6.92 -3.23
C ALA A 122 20.70 -6.89 -3.91
N SER A 123 20.30 -8.00 -4.55
CA SER A 123 18.97 -8.15 -5.17
C SER A 123 17.84 -8.13 -4.14
N SER A 124 17.99 -8.85 -3.01
CA SER A 124 17.06 -8.80 -1.89
C SER A 124 16.92 -7.38 -1.34
N PHE A 125 18.03 -6.69 -1.10
CA PHE A 125 18.01 -5.31 -0.62
C PHE A 125 17.36 -4.34 -1.62
N PHE A 126 17.59 -4.51 -2.92
CA PHE A 126 16.91 -3.74 -3.96
C PHE A 126 15.39 -3.89 -3.89
N ILE A 127 14.91 -5.15 -3.82
CA ILE A 127 13.47 -5.45 -3.71
C ILE A 127 12.90 -4.83 -2.44
N LEU A 128 13.59 -4.96 -1.31
CA LEU A 128 13.19 -4.36 -0.04
C LEU A 128 13.02 -2.84 -0.15
N CYS A 129 13.98 -2.14 -0.75
CA CYS A 129 13.89 -0.69 -0.97
C CYS A 129 12.68 -0.34 -1.86
N CYS A 130 12.51 -1.02 -2.99
CA CYS A 130 11.38 -0.79 -3.89
C CYS A 130 10.04 -0.99 -3.18
N LEU A 131 9.88 -2.08 -2.43
CA LEU A 131 8.65 -2.37 -1.69
C LEU A 131 8.41 -1.34 -0.58
N THR A 132 9.47 -0.86 0.08
CA THR A 132 9.36 0.17 1.13
C THR A 132 8.86 1.48 0.55
N PHE A 133 9.41 1.93 -0.58
CA PHE A 133 8.92 3.13 -1.26
C PHE A 133 7.47 2.98 -1.75
N TRP A 134 7.12 1.82 -2.30
CA TRP A 134 5.73 1.53 -2.68
C TRP A 134 4.80 1.61 -1.47
N GLN A 135 5.20 1.03 -0.33
CA GLN A 135 4.42 1.08 0.90
C GLN A 135 4.22 2.52 1.39
N ILE A 136 5.28 3.34 1.40
CA ILE A 136 5.22 4.77 1.75
C ILE A 136 4.25 5.51 0.82
N TRP A 137 4.35 5.30 -0.48
CA TRP A 137 3.43 5.90 -1.45
C TRP A 137 1.98 5.50 -1.18
N THR A 138 1.77 4.24 -0.82
CA THR A 138 0.44 3.72 -0.46
C THR A 138 -0.08 4.42 0.81
N VAL A 139 0.75 4.61 1.85
CA VAL A 139 0.37 5.40 3.04
C VAL A 139 -0.15 6.78 2.62
N PHE A 140 0.58 7.50 1.77
CA PHE A 140 0.17 8.84 1.33
C PHE A 140 -1.19 8.84 0.63
N ILE A 141 -1.46 7.86 -0.23
CA ILE A 141 -2.78 7.76 -0.89
C ILE A 141 -3.88 7.50 0.15
N THR A 142 -3.61 6.71 1.19
CA THR A 142 -4.61 6.38 2.21
C THR A 142 -4.99 7.54 3.12
N LEU A 143 -4.16 8.58 3.20
CA LEU A 143 -4.49 9.81 3.91
C LEU A 143 -5.61 10.61 3.22
N ILE A 144 -5.80 10.44 1.91
CA ILE A 144 -6.83 11.17 1.14
C ILE A 144 -8.25 10.84 1.63
N PRO A 145 -8.69 9.56 1.70
CA PRO A 145 -10.00 9.22 2.25
C PRO A 145 -10.20 9.72 3.69
N ALA A 146 -9.16 9.65 4.52
CA ALA A 146 -9.23 10.10 5.91
C ALA A 146 -9.47 11.62 6.00
N ASP A 147 -8.78 12.41 5.18
CA ASP A 147 -8.96 13.85 5.09
C ASP A 147 -10.33 14.24 4.54
N MET A 148 -10.80 13.53 3.50
CA MET A 148 -12.14 13.72 2.94
C MET A 148 -13.24 13.52 4.00
N LEU A 149 -13.11 12.49 4.84
CA LEU A 149 -14.10 12.25 5.89
C LEU A 149 -14.08 13.35 6.95
N LYS A 150 -12.89 13.78 7.37
CA LYS A 150 -12.76 14.90 8.32
C LYS A 150 -13.46 16.16 7.78
N ARG A 151 -13.23 16.47 6.50
CA ARG A 151 -13.83 17.63 5.84
C ARG A 151 -15.36 17.52 5.73
N GLN A 152 -15.90 16.32 5.49
CA GLN A 152 -17.36 16.10 5.51
C GLN A 152 -17.94 16.35 6.91
N ALA A 153 -17.31 15.80 7.96
CA ALA A 153 -17.74 16.01 9.33
C ALA A 153 -17.74 17.49 9.75
N GLU A 154 -16.73 18.26 9.31
CA GLU A 154 -16.68 19.71 9.53
C GLU A 154 -17.80 20.47 8.81
N ILE A 155 -18.12 20.10 7.56
CA ILE A 155 -19.22 20.71 6.79
C ILE A 155 -20.58 20.42 7.43
N ASP A 156 -20.80 19.19 7.88
CA ASP A 156 -22.06 18.79 8.53
C ASP A 156 -22.23 19.52 9.88
N THR A 157 -21.16 19.66 10.66
CA THR A 157 -21.16 20.45 11.89
C THR A 157 -21.46 21.93 11.62
N ALA A 158 -20.86 22.51 10.57
CA ALA A 158 -21.10 23.90 10.18
C ALA A 158 -22.53 24.14 9.66
N ARG A 159 -23.12 23.15 8.97
CA ARG A 159 -24.53 23.18 8.58
C ARG A 159 -25.44 23.11 9.79
N GLN A 160 -25.18 22.20 10.72
CA GLN A 160 -25.96 22.05 11.94
C GLN A 160 -25.98 23.35 12.75
N ASN A 161 -24.81 23.97 12.95
CA ASN A 161 -24.69 25.26 13.64
C ASN A 161 -25.46 26.38 12.92
N ASN A 162 -25.46 26.42 11.58
CA ASN A 162 -26.26 27.40 10.83
C ASN A 162 -27.75 27.16 11.01
N ILE A 163 -28.20 25.90 11.00
CA ILE A 163 -29.61 25.54 11.19
C ILE A 163 -30.05 25.91 12.62
N ASP A 164 -29.24 25.61 13.63
CA ASP A 164 -29.53 25.96 15.03
C ASP A 164 -29.60 27.49 15.23
N HIS A 165 -28.67 28.23 14.62
CA HIS A 165 -28.71 29.70 14.62
C HIS A 165 -29.97 30.26 13.94
N LEU A 166 -30.44 29.65 12.84
CA LEU A 166 -31.70 30.03 12.19
C LEU A 166 -32.94 29.66 13.01
N MET A 167 -32.85 28.62 13.84
CA MET A 167 -33.93 28.19 14.74
C MET A 167 -33.94 28.95 16.08
N GLY A 168 -33.01 29.90 16.30
CA GLY A 168 -32.97 30.75 17.49
C GLY A 168 -32.74 29.98 18.80
N ARG A 169 -31.99 28.87 18.74
CA ARG A 169 -31.58 28.07 19.91
C ARG A 169 -30.11 28.23 20.22
#